data_AF-A0A517XUW8-F1
#
_entry.id   AF-A0A517XUW8-F1
#
_cell.length_a   1.000
_cell.length_b   1.000
_cell.length_c   1.000
_cell.angle_alpha   90.00
_cell.angle_beta   90.00
_cell.angle_gamma   90.00
#
_symmetry.space_group_name_H-M   'P 1'
#
loop_
_entity.id
_entity.type
_entity.pdbx_description
1 polymer ?
#
loop_
_entity_poly.entity_id
_entity_poly.type
_entity_poly.pdbx_seq_one_letter_code
_entity_poly.pdbx_strand_id
1 'polypeptide(L)'
;MSETITPSLLERVRHQDAAAWHRLVLLFTPVVYQWVRRGGVPEADAPDVVQDTFVGVLHSVVEFRRDHDGATFRGWLRRITQYKVRDFFRRQADRPTAEGGSAANVRLHLHPELPPDDEADETDSQSLVRRGLELIRDEFEPRTWQAFQAVGVDERPAAEVAAELGMSVGAVYVAKSRVLKRLREELDGLV
;
A
#
# COMPACT_ATOMS: atom_id res chain seq x y z
N MET A 1 22.27 27.14 2.02
CA MET A 1 22.18 25.87 1.27
C MET A 1 20.79 25.33 1.52
N SER A 2 19.89 25.44 0.55
CA SER A 2 18.50 25.01 0.72
C SER A 2 18.46 23.49 0.71
N GLU A 3 18.13 22.90 1.86
CA GLU A 3 17.81 21.48 1.99
C GLU A 3 16.60 21.23 1.09
N THR A 4 16.80 20.51 -0.02
CA THR A 4 15.72 20.22 -0.96
C THR A 4 14.88 19.13 -0.32
N ILE A 5 13.87 19.52 0.45
CA ILE A 5 12.88 18.58 1.01
C ILE A 5 12.24 17.89 -0.20
N THR A 6 12.58 16.63 -0.40
CA THR A 6 11.97 15.83 -1.46
C THR A 6 10.53 15.59 -1.02
N PRO A 7 9.52 16.03 -1.79
CA PRO A 7 8.13 15.86 -1.40
C PRO A 7 7.80 14.37 -1.29
N SER A 8 7.02 14.01 -0.27
CA SER A 8 6.61 12.62 -0.02
C SER A 8 5.86 12.04 -1.24
N LEU A 9 5.77 10.71 -1.32
CA LEU A 9 4.99 10.06 -2.38
C LEU A 9 3.55 10.59 -2.42
N LEU A 10 2.93 10.77 -1.25
CA LEU A 10 1.58 11.30 -1.14
C LEU A 10 1.47 12.74 -1.65
N GLU A 11 2.41 13.61 -1.29
CA GLU A 11 2.42 15.00 -1.78
C GLU A 11 2.55 15.04 -3.30
N ARG A 12 3.43 14.24 -3.89
CA ARG A 12 3.58 14.15 -5.34
C ARG A 12 2.30 13.68 -6.02
N VAL A 13 1.62 12.69 -5.45
CA VAL A 13 0.30 12.24 -5.94
C VAL A 13 -0.72 13.40 -5.90
N ARG A 14 -0.74 14.21 -4.83
CA ARG A 14 -1.62 15.38 -4.73
C ARG A 14 -1.32 16.45 -5.78
N HIS A 15 -0.06 16.53 -6.23
CA HIS A 15 0.36 17.36 -7.35
C HIS A 15 0.16 16.71 -8.73
N GLN A 16 -0.61 15.61 -8.81
CA GLN A 16 -0.94 14.90 -10.05
C GLN A 16 0.28 14.34 -10.79
N ASP A 17 1.36 14.00 -10.06
CA ASP A 17 2.51 13.30 -10.62
C ASP A 17 2.11 11.86 -11.00
N ALA A 18 2.12 11.57 -12.32
CA ALA A 18 1.72 10.27 -12.86
C ALA A 18 2.65 9.12 -12.40
N ALA A 19 3.95 9.37 -12.21
CA ALA A 19 4.88 8.36 -11.74
C ALA A 19 4.65 8.05 -10.25
N ALA A 20 4.37 9.09 -9.45
CA ALA A 20 3.98 8.91 -8.06
C ALA A 20 2.65 8.15 -7.92
N TRP A 21 1.67 8.47 -8.79
CA TRP A 21 0.41 7.74 -8.85
C TRP A 21 0.62 6.25 -9.17
N HIS A 22 1.43 5.95 -10.19
CA HIS A 22 1.73 4.58 -10.55
C HIS A 22 2.37 3.80 -9.39
N ARG A 23 3.35 4.41 -8.68
CA ARG A 23 3.97 3.82 -7.49
C ARG A 23 2.97 3.58 -6.36
N LEU A 24 2.09 4.54 -6.09
CA LEU A 24 1.04 4.41 -5.09
C LEU A 24 0.12 3.21 -5.41
N VAL A 25 -0.31 3.09 -6.67
CA VAL A 25 -1.15 1.98 -7.13
C VAL A 25 -0.41 0.64 -6.96
N LEU A 26 0.86 0.54 -7.36
CA LEU A 26 1.65 -0.68 -7.18
C LEU A 26 1.78 -1.08 -5.70
N LEU A 27 2.01 -0.10 -4.82
CA LEU A 27 2.19 -0.32 -3.39
C LEU A 27 0.90 -0.87 -2.74
N PHE A 28 -0.23 -0.25 -3.06
CA PHE A 28 -1.50 -0.51 -2.38
C PHE A 28 -2.41 -1.54 -3.07
N THR A 29 -2.22 -1.84 -4.36
CA THR A 29 -3.11 -2.74 -5.11
C THR A 29 -3.37 -4.07 -4.39
N PRO A 30 -2.34 -4.78 -3.89
CA PRO A 30 -2.62 -6.07 -3.28
C PRO A 30 -3.23 -5.95 -1.88
N VAL A 31 -3.00 -4.83 -1.17
CA VAL A 31 -3.67 -4.53 0.11
C VAL A 31 -5.16 -4.29 -0.13
N VAL A 32 -5.49 -3.44 -1.09
CA VAL A 32 -6.88 -3.17 -1.49
C VAL A 32 -7.55 -4.45 -1.98
N TYR A 33 -6.87 -5.25 -2.81
CA TYR A 33 -7.38 -6.54 -3.27
C TYR A 33 -7.72 -7.46 -2.10
N GLN A 34 -6.86 -7.56 -1.09
CA GLN A 34 -7.12 -8.37 0.08
C GLN A 34 -8.32 -7.87 0.89
N TRP A 35 -8.47 -6.56 1.06
CA TRP A 35 -9.65 -5.97 1.70
C TRP A 35 -10.94 -6.25 0.91
N VAL A 36 -10.90 -6.13 -0.42
CA VAL A 36 -12.02 -6.45 -1.31
C VAL A 36 -12.42 -7.92 -1.17
N ARG A 37 -11.45 -8.84 -1.15
CA ARG A 37 -11.69 -10.29 -0.97
C ARG A 37 -12.22 -10.62 0.43
N ARG A 38 -11.66 -10.01 1.48
CA ARG A 38 -12.17 -10.13 2.86
C ARG A 38 -13.60 -9.58 3.00
N GLY A 39 -13.94 -8.57 2.18
CA GLY A 39 -15.30 -8.03 2.07
C GLY A 39 -16.30 -8.93 1.35
N GLY A 40 -15.88 -10.12 0.89
CA GLY A 40 -16.74 -11.13 0.27
C GLY A 40 -16.95 -10.96 -1.25
N VAL A 41 -16.34 -9.97 -1.89
CA VAL A 41 -16.43 -9.78 -3.35
C VAL A 41 -15.82 -10.99 -4.05
N PRO A 42 -16.50 -11.65 -5.00
CA PRO A 42 -15.96 -12.80 -5.74
C PRO A 42 -14.62 -12.49 -6.44
N GLU A 43 -13.79 -13.51 -6.61
CA GLU A 43 -12.45 -13.34 -7.22
C GLU A 43 -12.52 -12.75 -8.63
N ALA A 44 -13.51 -13.16 -9.42
CA ALA A 44 -13.73 -12.65 -10.77
C ALA A 44 -14.09 -11.16 -10.82
N ASP A 45 -14.74 -10.64 -9.78
CA ASP A 45 -15.19 -9.23 -9.69
C ASP A 45 -14.20 -8.36 -8.91
N ALA A 46 -13.26 -8.96 -8.17
CA ALA A 46 -12.36 -8.24 -7.29
C ALA A 46 -11.45 -7.23 -8.03
N PRO A 47 -10.86 -7.54 -9.21
CA PRO A 47 -10.09 -6.56 -9.98
C PRO A 47 -10.89 -5.30 -10.33
N ASP A 48 -12.17 -5.45 -10.68
CA ASP A 48 -13.04 -4.33 -11.03
C ASP A 48 -13.31 -3.44 -9.81
N VAL A 49 -13.58 -4.03 -8.64
CA VAL A 49 -13.79 -3.26 -7.40
C VAL A 49 -12.49 -2.57 -6.95
N VAL A 50 -11.33 -3.20 -7.14
CA VAL A 50 -10.02 -2.59 -6.90
C VAL A 50 -9.80 -1.39 -7.83
N GLN A 51 -10.11 -1.53 -9.12
CA GLN A 51 -10.02 -0.44 -10.08
C GLN A 51 -10.96 0.71 -9.70
N ASP A 52 -12.23 0.41 -9.40
CA ASP A 52 -13.22 1.41 -8.94
C ASP A 52 -12.77 2.14 -7.66
N THR A 53 -12.03 1.45 -6.79
CA THR A 53 -11.42 2.02 -5.59
C THR A 53 -10.34 3.04 -5.95
N PHE A 54 -9.38 2.69 -6.81
CA PHE A 54 -8.35 3.63 -7.23
C PHE A 54 -8.88 4.80 -8.06
N VAL A 55 -9.93 4.61 -8.86
CA VAL A 55 -10.64 5.72 -9.52
C VAL A 55 -11.25 6.67 -8.49
N GLY A 56 -11.88 6.13 -7.43
CA GLY A 56 -12.39 6.93 -6.32
C GLY A 56 -11.28 7.70 -5.59
N VAL A 57 -10.15 7.04 -5.33
CA VAL A 57 -8.96 7.69 -4.74
C VAL A 57 -8.47 8.83 -5.60
N LEU A 58 -8.32 8.63 -6.91
CA LEU A 58 -7.83 9.66 -7.84
C LEU A 58 -8.67 10.93 -7.79
N HIS A 59 -10.00 10.80 -7.68
CA HIS A 59 -10.92 11.94 -7.59
C HIS A 59 -10.86 12.66 -6.23
N SER A 60 -10.51 11.96 -5.15
CA SER A 60 -10.60 12.50 -3.79
C SER A 60 -9.24 12.79 -3.13
N VAL A 61 -8.12 12.36 -3.72
CA VAL A 61 -6.78 12.45 -3.09
C VAL A 61 -6.28 13.89 -2.94
N VAL A 62 -6.68 14.79 -3.83
CA VAL A 62 -6.29 16.22 -3.75
C VAL A 62 -6.89 16.89 -2.51
N GLU A 63 -8.13 16.53 -2.19
CA GLU A 63 -8.90 17.03 -1.04
C GLU A 63 -8.56 16.31 0.27
N PHE A 64 -7.87 15.16 0.21
CA PHE A 64 -7.41 14.47 1.40
C PHE A 64 -6.49 15.39 2.23
N ARG A 65 -6.96 15.74 3.43
CA ARG A 65 -6.19 16.49 4.42
C ARG A 65 -5.87 15.56 5.60
N ARG A 66 -4.61 15.53 6.02
CA ARG A 66 -4.15 14.87 7.26
C ARG A 66 -4.63 15.60 8.54
N ASP A 67 -5.47 16.62 8.42
CA ASP A 67 -5.80 17.60 9.47
C ASP A 67 -6.77 17.08 10.55
N HIS A 68 -7.12 15.79 10.52
CA HIS A 68 -7.82 15.14 11.61
C HIS A 68 -6.84 14.19 12.31
N ASP A 69 -6.44 14.58 13.53
CA ASP A 69 -5.58 13.86 14.48
C ASP A 69 -5.64 12.33 14.29
N GLY A 70 -4.60 11.77 13.68
CA GLY A 70 -4.39 10.32 13.54
C GLY A 70 -4.93 9.66 12.27
N ALA A 71 -5.53 10.38 11.33
CA ALA A 71 -6.01 9.78 10.08
C ALA A 71 -4.86 9.45 9.11
N THR A 72 -4.47 8.18 9.02
CA THR A 72 -3.49 7.69 8.02
C THR A 72 -4.12 7.62 6.62
N PHE A 73 -3.30 7.76 5.58
CA PHE A 73 -3.76 7.54 4.20
C PHE A 73 -4.33 6.11 4.06
N ARG A 74 -3.70 5.10 4.68
CA ARG A 74 -4.21 3.72 4.71
C ARG A 74 -5.62 3.64 5.27
N GLY A 75 -5.90 4.27 6.42
CA GLY A 75 -7.23 4.28 7.02
C GLY A 75 -8.28 4.99 6.14
N TRP A 76 -7.89 6.07 5.46
CA TRP A 76 -8.75 6.73 4.48
C TRP A 76 -9.01 5.87 3.24
N LEU A 77 -7.98 5.21 2.68
CA LEU A 77 -8.10 4.28 1.57
C LEU A 77 -9.01 3.10 1.91
N ARG A 78 -8.90 2.58 3.14
CA ARG A 78 -9.75 1.48 3.64
C ARG A 78 -11.23 1.90 3.66
N ARG A 79 -11.55 3.14 4.08
CA ARG A 79 -12.91 3.68 4.02
C ARG A 79 -13.46 3.77 2.59
N ILE A 80 -12.64 4.22 1.63
CA ILE A 80 -13.04 4.22 0.21
C ILE A 80 -13.30 2.79 -0.27
N THR A 81 -12.39 1.86 0.05
CA THR A 81 -12.52 0.45 -0.33
C THR A 81 -13.81 -0.17 0.21
N GLN A 82 -14.12 0.06 1.49
CA GLN A 82 -15.37 -0.38 2.13
C GLN A 82 -16.61 0.17 1.43
N TYR A 83 -16.59 1.47 1.09
CA TYR A 83 -17.67 2.09 0.33
C TYR A 83 -17.88 1.39 -1.02
N LYS A 84 -16.80 1.09 -1.75
CA LYS A 84 -16.86 0.43 -3.07
C LYS A 84 -17.33 -1.02 -2.99
N VAL A 85 -16.91 -1.77 -1.97
CA VAL A 85 -17.43 -3.12 -1.71
C VAL A 85 -18.94 -3.08 -1.44
N ARG A 86 -19.42 -2.15 -0.61
CA ARG A 86 -20.86 -1.99 -0.34
C ARG A 86 -21.64 -1.61 -1.60
N ASP A 87 -21.10 -0.71 -2.41
CA ASP A 87 -21.70 -0.28 -3.68
C ASP A 87 -21.80 -1.43 -4.68
N PHE A 88 -20.77 -2.28 -4.77
CA PHE A 88 -20.80 -3.50 -5.60
C PHE A 88 -22.00 -4.41 -5.23
N PHE A 89 -22.18 -4.72 -3.95
CA PHE A 89 -23.30 -5.58 -3.52
C PHE A 89 -24.67 -4.92 -3.69
N ARG A 90 -24.77 -3.60 -3.47
CA ARG A 90 -26.00 -2.84 -3.76
C ARG A 90 -26.38 -2.96 -5.24
N ARG A 91 -25.43 -2.70 -6.15
CA ARG A 91 -25.67 -2.82 -7.60
C ARG A 91 -26.03 -4.24 -8.02
N GLN A 92 -25.48 -5.26 -7.34
CA GLN A 92 -25.82 -6.67 -7.61
C GLN A 92 -27.25 -7.01 -7.15
N ALA A 93 -27.69 -6.47 -6.02
CA ALA A 93 -29.06 -6.66 -5.52
C ALA A 93 -30.11 -5.94 -6.38
N ASP A 94 -29.76 -4.79 -6.97
CA ASP A 94 -30.65 -4.00 -7.83
C ASP A 94 -30.73 -4.53 -9.28
N ARG A 95 -29.92 -5.54 -9.65
CA ARG A 95 -30.02 -6.17 -10.98
C ARG A 95 -31.29 -7.03 -11.04
N PRO A 96 -32.23 -6.77 -11.97
CA PRO A 96 -33.44 -7.59 -12.09
C PRO A 96 -33.06 -9.02 -12.41
N THR A 97 -33.36 -9.93 -11.50
CA THR A 97 -33.12 -11.37 -11.62
C THR A 97 -33.93 -11.94 -12.78
N ALA A 98 -33.33 -12.02 -13.97
CA ALA A 98 -33.83 -12.87 -15.04
C ALA A 98 -33.35 -14.30 -14.77
N GLU A 99 -33.94 -14.99 -13.78
CA GLU A 99 -34.03 -16.45 -13.67
C GLU A 99 -34.75 -16.85 -12.36
N GLY A 100 -35.90 -17.52 -12.52
CA GLY A 100 -36.71 -17.99 -11.40
C GLY A 100 -35.99 -19.07 -10.59
N GLY A 101 -35.85 -18.84 -9.29
CA GLY A 101 -35.37 -19.84 -8.35
C GLY A 101 -35.31 -19.28 -6.93
N SER A 102 -35.83 -20.04 -5.97
CA SER A 102 -35.97 -19.76 -4.53
C SER A 102 -34.72 -19.27 -3.77
N ALA A 103 -33.59 -19.04 -4.44
CA ALA A 103 -32.34 -18.55 -3.86
C ALA A 103 -32.26 -17.02 -3.69
N ALA A 104 -33.18 -16.26 -4.31
CA ALA A 104 -33.14 -14.80 -4.30
C ALA A 104 -33.38 -14.16 -2.91
N ASN A 105 -34.02 -14.86 -1.98
CA ASN A 105 -34.45 -14.30 -0.70
C ASN A 105 -33.47 -14.51 0.48
N VAL A 106 -32.37 -15.24 0.27
CA VAL A 106 -31.40 -15.56 1.35
C VAL A 106 -30.22 -14.57 1.40
N ARG A 107 -30.05 -13.71 0.40
CA ARG A 107 -28.87 -12.81 0.30
C ARG A 107 -29.06 -11.41 0.88
N LEU A 108 -30.18 -11.12 1.54
CA LEU A 108 -30.50 -9.77 2.03
C LEU A 108 -29.98 -9.46 3.45
N HIS A 109 -29.22 -10.34 4.11
CA HIS A 109 -28.90 -10.16 5.55
C HIS A 109 -27.45 -10.36 5.96
N LEU A 110 -26.50 -10.24 5.04
CA LEU A 110 -25.08 -10.19 5.41
C LEU A 110 -24.48 -8.98 4.72
N HIS A 111 -24.50 -7.83 5.40
CA HIS A 111 -23.46 -6.84 5.21
C HIS A 111 -22.26 -7.38 5.99
N PRO A 112 -21.23 -7.97 5.35
CA PRO A 112 -19.99 -8.21 6.07
C PRO A 112 -19.40 -6.84 6.39
N GLU A 113 -19.65 -6.36 7.61
CA GLU A 113 -18.75 -5.39 8.21
C GLU A 113 -17.38 -6.07 8.24
N LEU A 114 -16.39 -5.44 7.59
CA LEU A 114 -15.02 -5.95 7.68
C LEU A 114 -14.66 -5.99 9.17
N PRO A 115 -14.08 -7.09 9.67
CA PRO A 115 -13.72 -7.20 11.07
C PRO A 115 -12.81 -6.04 11.52
N PRO A 116 -12.84 -5.69 12.82
CA PRO A 116 -12.04 -4.61 13.40
C PRO A 116 -10.52 -4.81 13.21
N ASP A 117 -9.78 -3.72 13.40
CA ASP A 117 -8.44 -3.43 12.86
C ASP A 117 -7.30 -4.42 13.18
N ASP A 118 -7.34 -5.17 14.28
CA ASP A 118 -6.07 -5.42 14.99
C ASP A 118 -5.11 -6.46 14.37
N GLU A 119 -5.57 -7.54 13.73
CA GLU A 119 -4.64 -8.59 13.21
C GLU A 119 -4.32 -8.46 11.71
N ALA A 120 -5.26 -7.93 10.93
CA ALA A 120 -5.06 -7.76 9.49
C ALA A 120 -4.11 -6.61 9.18
N ASP A 121 -4.08 -5.57 10.03
CA ASP A 121 -3.28 -4.37 9.80
C ASP A 121 -1.77 -4.60 9.95
N GLU A 122 -1.32 -5.49 10.83
CA GLU A 122 0.10 -5.78 10.99
C GLU A 122 0.68 -6.50 9.75
N THR A 123 -0.04 -7.50 9.25
CA THR A 123 0.36 -8.24 8.04
C THR A 123 0.40 -7.33 6.81
N ASP A 124 -0.63 -6.48 6.67
CA ASP A 124 -0.71 -5.52 5.57
C ASP A 124 0.43 -4.48 5.68
N SER A 125 0.79 -4.04 6.90
CA SER A 125 1.90 -3.12 7.15
C SER A 125 3.26 -3.71 6.74
N GLN A 126 3.56 -4.95 7.15
CA GLN A 126 4.81 -5.61 6.76
C GLN A 126 4.90 -5.80 5.24
N SER A 127 3.77 -6.13 4.61
CA SER A 127 3.68 -6.27 3.15
C SER A 127 3.96 -4.93 2.44
N LEU A 128 3.43 -3.82 2.96
CA LEU A 128 3.69 -2.48 2.43
C LEU A 128 5.17 -2.11 2.56
N VAL A 129 5.80 -2.38 3.70
CA VAL A 129 7.24 -2.12 3.91
C VAL A 129 8.09 -2.90 2.89
N ARG A 130 7.79 -4.19 2.71
CA ARG A 130 8.50 -5.03 1.74
C ARG A 130 8.35 -4.53 0.30
N ARG A 131 7.14 -4.14 -0.11
CA ARG A 131 6.90 -3.57 -1.44
C ARG A 131 7.56 -2.22 -1.62
N GLY A 132 7.54 -1.38 -0.59
CA GLY A 132 8.26 -0.11 -0.60
C GLY A 132 9.75 -0.33 -0.86
N LEU A 133 10.35 -1.34 -0.22
CA LEU A 133 11.74 -1.75 -0.48
C LEU A 133 11.95 -2.21 -1.93
N GLU A 134 11.06 -3.04 -2.46
CA GLU A 134 11.14 -3.52 -3.85
C GLU A 134 11.04 -2.36 -4.87
N LEU A 135 10.19 -1.36 -4.62
CA LEU A 135 10.02 -0.19 -5.50
C LEU A 135 11.23 0.76 -5.52
N ILE A 136 11.92 0.91 -4.39
CA ILE A 136 13.11 1.79 -4.30
C ILE A 136 14.41 1.07 -4.63
N ARG A 137 14.40 -0.26 -4.80
CA ARG A 137 15.60 -1.08 -5.00
C ARG A 137 16.48 -0.56 -6.13
N ASP A 138 15.86 -0.26 -7.26
CA ASP A 138 16.58 0.16 -8.48
C ASP A 138 17.09 1.61 -8.41
N GLU A 139 16.80 2.33 -7.32
CA GLU A 139 17.36 3.66 -7.04
C GLU A 139 18.77 3.60 -6.42
N PHE A 140 19.22 2.42 -6.01
CA PHE A 140 20.51 2.23 -5.35
C PHE A 140 21.50 1.45 -6.21
N GLU A 141 22.79 1.78 -6.08
CA GLU A 141 23.85 0.96 -6.65
C GLU A 141 23.79 -0.47 -6.09
N PRO A 142 24.04 -1.52 -6.92
CA PRO A 142 23.93 -2.92 -6.50
C PRO A 142 24.69 -3.25 -5.21
N ARG A 143 25.89 -2.68 -5.02
CA ARG A 143 26.70 -2.88 -3.81
C ARG A 143 26.06 -2.27 -2.55
N THR A 144 25.48 -1.08 -2.67
CA THR A 144 24.76 -0.42 -1.57
C THR A 144 23.54 -1.25 -1.16
N TRP A 145 22.80 -1.76 -2.15
CA TRP A 145 21.67 -2.64 -1.91
C TRP A 145 22.08 -3.96 -1.25
N GLN A 146 23.12 -4.62 -1.75
CA GLN A 146 23.66 -5.86 -1.17
C GLN A 146 24.11 -5.67 0.29
N ALA A 147 24.78 -4.55 0.59
CA ALA A 147 25.19 -4.22 1.95
C ALA A 147 23.98 -4.01 2.88
N PHE A 148 22.96 -3.28 2.42
CA PHE A 148 21.71 -3.12 3.16
C PHE A 148 20.99 -4.45 3.36
N GLN A 149 20.87 -5.28 2.34
CA GLN A 149 20.19 -6.57 2.43
C GLN A 149 20.88 -7.47 3.48
N ALA A 150 22.20 -7.61 3.39
CA ALA A 150 22.96 -8.47 4.29
C ALA A 150 22.90 -8.02 5.77
N VAL A 151 22.95 -6.72 6.06
CA VAL A 151 23.00 -6.20 7.46
C VAL A 151 21.64 -5.71 7.98
N GLY A 152 20.76 -5.32 7.08
CA GLY A 152 19.44 -4.77 7.40
C GLY A 152 18.34 -5.83 7.42
N VAL A 153 18.46 -6.87 6.61
CA VAL A 153 17.45 -7.94 6.46
C VAL A 153 17.99 -9.27 6.97
N ASP A 154 19.19 -9.66 6.55
CA ASP A 154 19.78 -10.97 6.92
C ASP A 154 20.55 -10.92 8.26
N GLU A 155 20.59 -9.76 8.92
CA GLU A 155 21.24 -9.52 10.22
C GLU A 155 22.72 -9.96 10.31
N ARG A 156 23.43 -10.01 9.18
CA ARG A 156 24.84 -10.40 9.12
C ARG A 156 25.76 -9.34 9.75
N PRO A 157 26.91 -9.73 10.31
CA PRO A 157 27.88 -8.78 10.86
C PRO A 157 28.42 -7.83 9.79
N ALA A 158 28.36 -6.51 10.06
CA ALA A 158 28.80 -5.49 9.10
C ALA A 158 30.28 -5.61 8.70
N ALA A 159 31.13 -6.16 9.59
CA ALA A 159 32.55 -6.40 9.31
C ALA A 159 32.77 -7.48 8.24
N GLU A 160 31.99 -8.57 8.28
CA GLU A 160 32.07 -9.65 7.29
C GLU A 160 31.56 -9.17 5.93
N VAL A 161 30.41 -8.49 5.92
CA VAL A 161 29.82 -7.91 4.71
C VAL A 161 30.74 -6.87 4.08
N ALA A 162 31.40 -6.05 4.90
CA ALA A 162 32.38 -5.07 4.43
C ALA A 162 33.55 -5.75 3.71
N ALA A 163 34.11 -6.82 4.29
CA ALA A 163 35.19 -7.58 3.68
C ALA A 163 34.76 -8.26 2.36
N GLU A 164 33.57 -8.86 2.34
CA GLU A 164 33.00 -9.54 1.16
C GLU A 164 32.74 -8.57 -0.01
N LEU A 165 32.17 -7.40 0.28
CA LEU A 165 31.78 -6.41 -0.72
C LEU A 165 32.91 -5.43 -1.08
N GLY A 166 34.08 -5.54 -0.45
CA GLY A 166 35.19 -4.60 -0.63
C GLY A 166 34.86 -3.18 -0.16
N MET A 167 34.07 -3.07 0.90
CA MET A 167 33.61 -1.80 1.50
C MET A 167 34.27 -1.57 2.86
N SER A 168 34.22 -0.33 3.35
CA SER A 168 34.49 -0.07 4.78
C SER A 168 33.26 -0.40 5.61
N VAL A 169 33.44 -0.79 6.89
CA VAL A 169 32.33 -1.01 7.83
C VAL A 169 31.44 0.23 7.95
N GLY A 170 32.04 1.43 7.95
CA GLY A 170 31.31 2.69 7.92
C GLY A 170 30.44 2.84 6.67
N ALA A 171 30.94 2.46 5.50
CA ALA A 171 30.16 2.49 4.26
C ALA A 171 28.97 1.53 4.27
N VAL A 172 29.10 0.37 4.93
CA VAL A 172 27.98 -0.58 5.14
C VAL A 172 26.88 0.03 6.01
N TYR A 173 27.23 0.68 7.12
CA TYR A 173 26.23 1.39 7.95
C TYR A 173 25.59 2.57 7.22
N VAL A 174 26.36 3.31 6.42
CA VAL A 174 25.83 4.40 5.59
C VAL A 174 24.86 3.84 4.54
N ALA A 175 25.17 2.72 3.90
CA ALA A 175 24.27 2.05 2.97
C ALA A 175 22.93 1.70 3.64
N LYS A 176 22.97 1.06 4.82
CA LYS A 176 21.77 0.74 5.60
C LYS A 176 20.95 1.97 5.95
N SER A 177 21.59 3.02 6.46
CA SER A 177 20.93 4.27 6.84
C SER A 177 20.27 4.96 5.64
N ARG A 178 20.94 5.00 4.49
CA ARG A 178 20.42 5.61 3.25
C ARG A 178 19.17 4.90 2.74
N VAL A 179 19.18 3.57 2.68
CA VAL A 179 18.02 2.79 2.23
C VAL A 179 16.83 2.97 3.18
N LEU A 180 17.06 2.88 4.50
CA LEU A 180 15.99 3.07 5.49
C LEU A 180 15.44 4.50 5.49
N LYS A 181 16.28 5.52 5.28
CA LYS A 181 15.83 6.90 5.15
C LYS A 181 14.94 7.06 3.93
N ARG A 182 15.38 6.56 2.77
CA ARG A 182 14.62 6.64 1.52
C ARG A 182 13.28 5.90 1.60
N LEU A 183 13.26 4.75 2.27
CA LEU A 183 12.03 3.99 2.52
C LEU A 183 11.06 4.79 3.39
N ARG A 184 11.55 5.43 4.46
CA ARG A 184 10.71 6.30 5.31
C ARG A 184 10.13 7.47 4.51
N GLU A 185 10.90 8.06 3.61
CA GLU A 185 10.43 9.12 2.71
C GLU A 185 9.39 8.60 1.69
N GLU A 186 9.58 7.39 1.15
CA GLU A 186 8.60 6.77 0.24
C GLU A 186 7.27 6.49 0.93
N LEU A 187 7.33 6.06 2.19
CA LEU A 187 6.16 5.67 2.98
C LEU A 187 5.59 6.80 3.84
N ASP A 188 6.15 8.02 3.76
CA ASP A 188 5.81 9.10 4.68
C ASP A 188 4.30 9.43 4.65
N GLY A 189 3.69 9.21 5.82
CA GLY A 189 2.25 9.19 6.12
C GLY A 189 1.35 8.55 5.07
N LEU A 190 1.85 7.47 4.44
CA LEU A 190 1.02 6.44 3.82
C LEU A 190 0.52 5.44 4.86
N VAL A 191 1.34 5.17 5.88
CA VAL A 191 1.16 4.19 6.95
C VAL A 191 0.98 4.88 8.30
#